data_AF-A0A318IVN5-F1
#
_entry.id   AF-A0A318IVN5-F1
#
_cell.length_a   1.000
_cell.length_b   1.000
_cell.length_c   1.000
_cell.angle_alpha   90.00
_cell.angle_beta   90.00
_cell.angle_gamma   90.00
#
_symmetry.space_group_name_H-M   'P 1'
#
loop_
_entity.id
_entity.type
_entity.pdbx_description
1 polymer ?
#
loop_
_entity_poly.entity_id
_entity_poly.type
_entity_poly.pdbx_seq_one_letter_code
_entity_poly.pdbx_strand_id
1 'polypeptide(L)'
;MKYKLAKFLIITASAAMSSACVTTPYVAPQSGPVADLAIRIIPAKGTGFTLSVYDDAENCSGARTLMDDAGKISISSTKLVANKLTTFSYYEVQGNLSCTVNFSFLPEADHIYVLDTVTGRNRCSYRIVDATDKQRMVGVPVTMRTVGGAMCLRMKK
;
A
#
# COMPACT_ATOMS: atom_id res chain seq x y z
N MET A 1 24.05 20.47 -69.00
CA MET A 1 24.20 20.97 -67.61
C MET A 1 23.31 20.12 -66.71
N LYS A 2 23.91 19.44 -65.72
CA LYS A 2 23.27 18.43 -64.85
C LYS A 2 22.78 19.10 -63.57
N TYR A 3 21.52 18.93 -63.18
CA TYR A 3 21.03 19.30 -61.84
C TYR A 3 20.50 18.07 -61.09
N LYS A 4 20.80 18.05 -59.80
CA LYS A 4 20.96 16.89 -58.92
C LYS A 4 19.64 16.40 -58.34
N LEU A 5 19.54 15.08 -58.19
CA LEU A 5 18.56 14.35 -57.37
C LEU A 5 18.60 14.88 -55.91
N ALA A 6 17.49 15.44 -55.43
CA ALA A 6 17.31 15.76 -54.01
C ALA A 6 16.79 14.52 -53.27
N LYS A 7 17.63 13.94 -52.41
CA LYS A 7 17.27 12.88 -51.46
C LYS A 7 16.32 13.47 -50.41
N PHE A 8 15.07 13.02 -50.40
CA PHE A 8 14.15 13.28 -49.30
C PHE A 8 14.54 12.44 -48.08
N LEU A 9 14.84 13.13 -46.99
CA LEU A 9 15.21 12.58 -45.70
C LEU A 9 13.94 12.17 -44.95
N ILE A 10 13.86 10.90 -44.55
CA ILE A 10 12.78 10.34 -43.74
C ILE A 10 12.98 10.81 -42.29
N ILE A 11 12.05 11.60 -41.76
CA ILE A 11 12.00 11.99 -40.35
C ILE A 11 11.05 11.00 -39.65
N THR A 12 11.58 9.96 -39.03
CA THR A 12 10.85 9.07 -38.12
C THR A 12 10.69 9.78 -36.78
N ALA A 13 9.50 10.34 -36.54
CA ALA A 13 9.12 10.90 -35.25
C ALA A 13 8.83 9.77 -34.25
N SER A 14 9.80 9.47 -33.39
CA SER A 14 9.61 8.55 -32.26
C SER A 14 8.75 9.23 -31.19
N ALA A 15 7.47 8.91 -31.15
CA ALA A 15 6.59 9.26 -30.04
C ALA A 15 6.98 8.42 -28.81
N ALA A 16 7.78 9.00 -27.91
CA ALA A 16 8.01 8.44 -26.59
C ALA A 16 6.70 8.50 -25.80
N MET A 17 5.96 7.39 -25.78
CA MET A 17 4.83 7.22 -24.87
C MET A 17 5.36 7.27 -23.44
N SER A 18 5.23 8.42 -22.79
CA SER A 18 5.43 8.55 -21.36
C SER A 18 4.35 7.73 -20.66
N SER A 19 4.70 6.51 -20.23
CA SER A 19 3.83 5.71 -19.37
C SER A 19 3.68 6.44 -18.04
N ALA A 20 2.57 7.14 -17.86
CA ALA A 20 2.17 7.60 -16.54
C ALA A 20 2.02 6.36 -15.65
N CYS A 21 2.80 6.27 -14.57
CA CYS A 21 2.65 5.24 -13.55
C CYS A 21 1.28 5.42 -12.87
N VAL A 22 0.25 4.75 -13.39
CA VAL A 22 -1.05 4.68 -12.75
C VAL A 22 -0.94 3.68 -11.60
N THR A 23 -1.09 4.17 -10.37
CA THR A 23 -1.26 3.31 -9.19
C THR A 23 -2.56 2.53 -9.33
N THR A 24 -2.49 1.20 -9.20
CA THR A 24 -3.68 0.38 -9.41
C THR A 24 -4.50 0.30 -8.12
N PRO A 25 -5.77 0.71 -8.10
CA PRO A 25 -6.57 0.70 -6.89
C PRO A 25 -6.86 -0.72 -6.40
N TYR A 26 -6.98 -0.88 -5.09
CA TYR A 26 -7.48 -2.11 -4.48
C TYR A 26 -8.97 -2.27 -4.73
N VAL A 27 -9.38 -3.51 -5.03
CA VAL A 27 -10.78 -3.89 -5.16
C VAL A 27 -11.05 -4.98 -4.14
N ALA A 28 -12.00 -4.74 -3.24
CA ALA A 28 -12.35 -5.70 -2.21
C ALA A 28 -12.92 -7.00 -2.81
N PRO A 29 -12.62 -8.17 -2.23
CA PRO A 29 -13.12 -9.46 -2.71
C PRO A 29 -14.65 -9.48 -2.72
N GLN A 30 -15.22 -10.01 -3.79
CA GLN A 30 -16.68 -10.12 -3.98
C GLN A 30 -17.24 -11.49 -3.56
N SER A 31 -16.36 -12.47 -3.32
CA SER A 31 -16.74 -13.86 -3.01
C SER A 31 -15.68 -14.55 -2.16
N GLY A 32 -16.08 -15.61 -1.46
CA GLY A 32 -15.22 -16.39 -0.58
C GLY A 32 -15.25 -15.89 0.87
N PRO A 33 -14.49 -16.53 1.77
CA PRO A 33 -14.39 -16.11 3.17
C PRO A 33 -13.65 -14.76 3.24
N VAL A 34 -14.22 -13.81 3.97
CA VAL A 34 -13.72 -12.44 4.09
C VAL A 34 -13.63 -12.00 5.55
N ALA A 35 -12.77 -11.02 5.80
CA ALA A 35 -12.71 -10.27 7.05
C ALA A 35 -12.97 -8.79 6.79
N ASP A 36 -13.60 -8.09 7.71
CA ASP A 36 -13.76 -6.64 7.62
C ASP A 36 -12.52 -5.94 8.17
N LEU A 37 -12.07 -4.89 7.48
CA LEU A 37 -10.96 -4.05 7.91
C LEU A 37 -11.44 -2.59 7.97
N ALA A 38 -11.52 -2.05 9.19
CA ALA A 38 -11.58 -0.62 9.41
C ALA A 38 -10.16 -0.05 9.46
N ILE A 39 -9.95 1.08 8.80
CA ILE A 39 -8.64 1.72 8.68
C ILE A 39 -8.76 3.13 9.25
N ARG A 40 -7.86 3.47 10.16
CA ARG A 40 -7.70 4.82 10.69
C ARG A 40 -6.25 5.25 10.57
N ILE A 41 -6.02 6.29 9.79
CA ILE A 41 -4.69 6.85 9.53
C ILE A 41 -4.63 8.26 10.09
N ILE A 42 -3.67 8.50 10.97
CA ILE A 42 -3.36 9.80 11.54
C ILE A 42 -1.97 10.18 11.02
N PRO A 43 -1.87 10.87 9.85
CA PRO A 43 -0.59 11.26 9.29
C PRO A 43 0.02 12.41 10.08
N ALA A 44 1.31 12.68 9.86
CA ALA A 44 1.90 13.91 10.35
C ALA A 44 1.20 15.13 9.73
N LYS A 45 1.29 16.27 10.42
CA LYS A 45 0.59 17.48 9.95
C LYS A 45 1.14 17.94 8.61
N GLY A 46 0.28 17.99 7.59
CA GLY A 46 0.59 18.52 6.26
C GLY A 46 1.35 17.56 5.35
N THR A 47 1.34 16.26 5.64
CA THR A 47 2.04 15.22 4.85
C THR A 47 1.05 14.30 4.18
N GLY A 48 1.26 14.00 2.90
CA GLY A 48 0.49 12.96 2.22
C GLY A 48 0.96 11.57 2.63
N PHE A 49 0.05 10.60 2.59
CA PHE A 49 0.36 9.20 2.82
C PHE A 49 -0.30 8.31 1.76
N THR A 50 0.28 7.13 1.57
CA THR A 50 -0.30 6.05 0.77
C THR A 50 -0.30 4.77 1.61
N LEU A 51 -1.45 4.13 1.70
CA LEU A 51 -1.59 2.77 2.21
C LEU A 51 -1.88 1.85 1.03
N SER A 52 -1.07 0.80 0.89
CA SER A 52 -1.24 -0.23 -0.15
C SER A 52 -1.30 -1.62 0.46
N VAL A 53 -1.87 -2.55 -0.29
CA VAL A 53 -1.82 -4.00 -0.03
C VAL A 53 -1.16 -4.70 -1.21
N TYR A 54 -0.41 -5.77 -0.98
CA TYR A 54 0.25 -6.52 -2.04
C TYR A 54 -0.60 -7.72 -2.48
N ASP A 55 -0.72 -7.94 -3.79
CA ASP A 55 -1.33 -9.13 -4.38
C ASP A 55 -0.55 -10.40 -3.99
N ASP A 56 0.79 -10.31 -4.01
CA ASP A 56 1.70 -11.31 -3.46
C ASP A 56 2.28 -10.81 -2.13
N ALA A 57 1.66 -11.26 -1.04
CA ALA A 57 2.04 -10.89 0.32
C ALA A 57 3.44 -11.41 0.73
N GLU A 58 3.90 -12.53 0.18
CA GLU A 58 5.19 -13.13 0.54
C GLU A 58 6.37 -12.39 -0.08
N ASN A 59 6.20 -11.90 -1.31
CA ASN A 59 7.24 -11.19 -2.05
C ASN A 59 7.03 -9.66 -2.09
N CYS A 60 5.92 -9.17 -1.51
CA CYS A 60 5.51 -7.76 -1.54
C CYS A 60 5.51 -7.21 -2.98
N SER A 61 4.84 -7.92 -3.89
CA SER A 61 4.71 -7.52 -5.30
C SER A 61 3.24 -7.33 -5.68
N GLY A 62 2.99 -6.59 -6.76
CA GLY A 62 1.64 -6.22 -7.17
C GLY A 62 0.96 -5.31 -6.13
N ALA A 63 1.58 -4.18 -5.79
CA ALA A 63 1.00 -3.22 -4.85
C ALA A 63 -0.30 -2.63 -5.42
N ARG A 64 -1.36 -2.65 -4.60
CA ARG A 64 -2.67 -2.06 -4.86
C ARG A 64 -2.97 -0.99 -3.83
N THR A 65 -3.31 0.20 -4.28
CA THR A 65 -3.57 1.33 -3.38
C THR A 65 -4.92 1.17 -2.70
N LEU A 66 -4.91 1.09 -1.37
CA LEU A 66 -6.10 1.09 -0.53
C LEU A 66 -6.58 2.51 -0.22
N MET A 67 -5.63 3.37 0.15
CA MET A 67 -5.88 4.77 0.50
C MET A 67 -4.70 5.62 0.03
N ASP A 68 -5.01 6.81 -0.47
CA ASP A 68 -4.04 7.81 -0.86
C ASP A 68 -4.66 9.18 -0.57
N ASP A 69 -4.09 9.92 0.38
CA ASP A 69 -4.65 11.20 0.84
C ASP A 69 -3.53 12.21 1.11
N ALA A 70 -3.85 13.49 0.93
CA ALA A 70 -2.97 14.64 1.11
C ALA A 70 -2.94 15.17 2.56
N GLY A 71 -2.96 14.27 3.55
CA GLY A 71 -2.60 14.60 4.93
C GLY A 71 -3.72 15.01 5.87
N LYS A 72 -4.92 14.47 5.66
CA LYS A 72 -6.01 14.52 6.64
C LYS A 72 -6.12 13.19 7.38
N ILE A 73 -6.67 13.25 8.59
CA ILE A 73 -7.11 12.02 9.29
C ILE A 73 -8.09 11.33 8.36
N SER A 74 -7.79 10.09 8.03
CA SER A 74 -8.55 9.32 7.05
C SER A 74 -9.10 8.07 7.72
N ILE A 75 -10.41 7.90 7.60
CA ILE A 75 -11.13 6.73 8.10
C ILE A 75 -11.81 6.08 6.90
N SER A 76 -11.55 4.79 6.71
CA SER A 76 -12.16 4.00 5.64
C SER A 76 -12.45 2.59 6.15
N SER A 77 -13.21 1.84 5.38
CA SER A 77 -13.38 0.40 5.60
C SER A 77 -13.31 -0.35 4.27
N THR A 78 -12.83 -1.59 4.35
CA THR A 78 -12.79 -2.50 3.20
C THR A 78 -12.90 -3.94 3.70
N LYS A 79 -12.88 -4.89 2.76
CA LYS A 79 -12.81 -6.33 3.07
C LYS A 79 -11.48 -6.90 2.65
N LEU A 80 -10.99 -7.87 3.40
CA LEU A 80 -9.81 -8.67 3.09
C LEU A 80 -10.22 -10.11 2.79
N VAL A 81 -9.41 -10.82 2.02
CA VAL A 81 -9.56 -12.28 1.89
C VAL A 81 -9.12 -12.90 3.21
N ALA A 82 -10.00 -13.68 3.85
CA ALA A 82 -9.68 -14.35 5.10
C ALA A 82 -8.79 -15.58 4.88
N ASN A 83 -8.09 -16.01 5.94
CA ASN A 83 -7.18 -17.14 5.99
C ASN A 83 -6.05 -17.09 4.94
N LYS A 84 -5.76 -15.89 4.42
CA LYS A 84 -4.67 -15.62 3.49
C LYS A 84 -3.78 -14.52 4.05
N LEU A 85 -2.47 -14.74 4.06
CA LEU A 85 -1.51 -13.73 4.50
C LEU A 85 -1.73 -12.43 3.71
N THR A 86 -1.91 -11.33 4.43
CA THR A 86 -2.09 -10.00 3.85
C THR A 86 -0.92 -9.14 4.26
N THR A 87 -0.25 -8.51 3.29
CA THR A 87 0.86 -7.58 3.54
C THR A 87 0.46 -6.18 3.12
N PHE A 88 0.62 -5.23 4.03
CA PHE A 88 0.41 -3.81 3.80
C PHE A 88 1.73 -3.09 3.60
N SER A 89 1.66 -1.97 2.89
CA SER A 89 2.72 -0.96 2.84
C SER A 89 2.11 0.38 3.21
N TYR A 90 2.63 0.98 4.29
CA TYR A 90 2.34 2.35 4.64
C TYR A 90 3.55 3.21 4.26
N TYR A 91 3.31 4.24 3.46
CA TYR A 91 4.29 5.19 3.02
C TYR A 91 3.82 6.61 3.32
N GLU A 92 4.70 7.43 3.90
CA GLU A 92 4.43 8.82 4.19
C GLU A 92 5.72 9.63 4.05
N VAL A 93 5.63 10.82 3.45
CA VAL A 93 6.77 11.74 3.29
C VAL A 93 6.56 12.99 4.12
N GLN A 94 7.51 13.28 5.01
CA GLN A 94 7.56 14.47 5.86
C GLN A 94 8.85 15.27 5.60
N GLY A 95 8.81 16.17 4.61
CA GLY A 95 9.99 16.93 4.21
C GLY A 95 11.09 16.01 3.70
N ASN A 96 12.22 15.94 4.40
CA ASN A 96 13.35 15.06 4.06
C ASN A 96 13.29 13.69 4.76
N LEU A 97 12.26 13.44 5.57
CA LEU A 97 12.05 12.17 6.26
C LEU A 97 10.94 11.40 5.55
N SER A 98 11.07 10.08 5.48
CA SER A 98 10.00 9.20 5.02
C SER A 98 9.71 8.14 6.09
N CYS A 99 8.44 7.89 6.37
CA CYS A 99 8.04 6.63 6.98
C CYS A 99 7.69 5.63 5.88
N THR A 100 8.38 4.50 5.87
CA THR A 100 7.97 3.32 5.10
C THR A 100 7.93 2.14 6.03
N VAL A 101 6.76 1.54 6.20
CA VAL A 101 6.60 0.30 6.97
C VAL A 101 5.75 -0.69 6.20
N ASN A 102 6.28 -1.88 6.05
CA ASN A 102 5.57 -3.03 5.51
C ASN A 102 5.36 -4.03 6.64
N PHE A 103 4.14 -4.52 6.77
CA PHE A 103 3.77 -5.47 7.80
C PHE A 103 2.74 -6.46 7.27
N SER A 104 2.78 -7.68 7.80
CA SER A 104 1.87 -8.75 7.40
C SER A 104 1.09 -9.27 8.59
N PHE A 105 -0.15 -9.68 8.34
CA PHE A 105 -0.94 -10.46 9.28
C PHE A 105 -1.86 -11.44 8.54
N LEU A 106 -2.45 -12.37 9.29
CA LEU A 106 -3.37 -13.37 8.77
C LEU A 106 -4.78 -13.06 9.29
N PRO A 107 -5.66 -12.43 8.50
CA PRO A 107 -7.05 -12.19 8.90
C PRO A 107 -7.84 -13.49 8.96
N GLU A 108 -8.68 -13.65 9.97
CA GLU A 108 -9.62 -14.77 10.14
C GLU A 108 -11.00 -14.40 9.56
N ALA A 109 -11.76 -15.40 9.13
CA ALA A 109 -13.06 -15.19 8.48
C ALA A 109 -14.09 -14.67 9.48
N ASP A 110 -14.95 -13.75 9.03
CA ASP A 110 -16.01 -13.13 9.84
C ASP A 110 -15.52 -12.28 11.03
N HIS A 111 -14.21 -11.99 11.09
CA HIS A 111 -13.63 -11.08 12.07
C HIS A 111 -13.63 -9.63 11.57
N ILE A 112 -13.63 -8.69 12.52
CA ILE A 112 -13.53 -7.25 12.28
C ILE A 112 -12.19 -6.77 12.82
N TYR A 113 -11.32 -6.28 11.94
CA TYR A 113 -10.02 -5.73 12.31
C TYR A 113 -10.00 -4.21 12.22
N VAL A 114 -9.23 -3.57 13.10
CA VAL A 114 -8.92 -2.14 13.02
C VAL A 114 -7.43 -1.97 12.81
N LEU A 115 -7.05 -1.41 11.66
CA LEU A 115 -5.70 -0.91 11.41
C LEU A 115 -5.62 0.54 11.85
N ASP A 116 -4.82 0.79 12.89
CA ASP A 116 -4.45 2.13 13.33
C ASP A 116 -3.03 2.44 12.88
N THR A 117 -2.83 3.54 12.15
CA THR A 117 -1.51 4.12 11.94
C THR A 117 -1.43 5.52 12.52
N VAL A 118 -0.28 5.83 13.11
CA VAL A 118 0.01 7.14 13.66
C VAL A 118 1.43 7.53 13.28
N THR A 119 1.55 8.66 12.61
CA THR A 119 2.84 9.26 12.25
C THR A 119 2.99 10.64 12.87
N GLY A 120 4.18 10.92 13.39
CA GLY A 120 4.57 12.22 13.92
C GLY A 120 6.06 12.46 13.72
N ARG A 121 6.58 13.59 14.21
CA ARG A 121 7.94 14.10 13.89
C ARG A 121 9.06 13.07 13.91
N ASN A 122 9.00 12.06 14.80
CA ASN A 122 10.01 11.00 14.91
C ASN A 122 9.41 9.61 15.18
N ARG A 123 8.12 9.40 14.89
CA ARG A 123 7.46 8.13 15.19
C ARG A 123 6.60 7.73 14.01
N CYS A 124 6.79 6.49 13.57
CA CYS A 124 5.85 5.81 12.70
C CYS A 124 5.45 4.53 13.42
N SER A 125 4.18 4.45 13.79
CA SER A 125 3.64 3.31 14.52
C SER A 125 2.39 2.83 13.84
N TYR A 126 2.22 1.52 13.82
CA TYR A 126 1.02 0.87 13.35
C TYR A 126 0.64 -0.21 14.36
N ARG A 127 -0.64 -0.56 14.40
CA ARG A 127 -1.14 -1.74 15.11
C ARG A 127 -2.39 -2.25 14.43
N ILE A 128 -2.65 -3.53 14.60
CA ILE A 128 -3.90 -4.16 14.22
C ILE A 128 -4.53 -4.72 15.48
N VAL A 129 -5.80 -4.43 15.69
CA VAL A 129 -6.60 -5.03 16.75
C VAL A 129 -7.77 -5.79 16.13
N ASP A 130 -8.08 -6.93 16.71
CA ASP A 130 -9.33 -7.64 16.49
C ASP A 130 -10.40 -6.97 17.36
N ALA A 131 -11.41 -6.44 16.69
CA ALA A 131 -12.54 -5.73 17.27
C ALA A 131 -13.87 -6.46 17.01
N THR A 132 -13.81 -7.77 16.73
CA THR A 132 -14.99 -8.63 16.57
C THR A 132 -15.86 -8.59 17.83
N ASP A 133 -15.24 -8.68 19.01
CA ASP A 133 -15.88 -8.39 20.29
C ASP A 133 -15.67 -6.91 20.66
N LYS A 134 -16.77 -6.14 20.62
CA LYS A 134 -16.77 -4.69 20.91
C LYS A 134 -16.39 -4.38 22.36
N GLN A 135 -16.56 -5.32 23.28
CA GLN A 135 -16.19 -5.15 24.70
C GLN A 135 -14.74 -5.55 24.96
N ARG A 136 -14.13 -6.30 24.05
CA ARG A 136 -12.78 -6.86 24.23
C ARG A 136 -12.00 -6.83 22.93
N MET A 137 -11.32 -5.70 22.70
CA MET A 137 -10.37 -5.59 21.60
C MET A 137 -9.06 -6.28 21.95
N VAL A 138 -8.56 -7.12 21.05
CA VAL A 138 -7.32 -7.90 21.25
C VAL A 138 -6.29 -7.51 20.20
N GLY A 139 -5.03 -7.30 20.60
CA GLY A 139 -3.94 -7.04 19.66
C GLY A 139 -3.67 -8.26 18.78
N VAL A 140 -3.57 -8.04 17.47
CA VAL A 140 -3.26 -9.10 16.49
C VAL A 140 -1.74 -9.17 16.30
N PRO A 141 -1.14 -10.37 16.31
CA PRO A 141 0.26 -10.54 15.94
C PRO A 141 0.52 -10.06 14.52
N VAL A 142 1.46 -9.13 14.36
CA VAL A 142 1.91 -8.60 13.07
C VAL A 142 3.37 -8.93 12.84
N THR A 143 3.71 -9.32 11.61
CA THR A 143 5.10 -9.57 11.21
C THR A 143 5.64 -8.34 10.51
N MET A 144 6.66 -7.70 11.08
CA MET A 144 7.37 -6.60 10.43
C MET A 144 8.14 -7.12 9.22
N ARG A 145 7.90 -6.50 8.06
CA ARG A 145 8.50 -6.87 6.77
C ARG A 145 9.60 -5.89 6.35
N THR A 146 9.60 -4.69 6.92
CA THR A 146 10.66 -3.68 6.72
C THR A 146 11.76 -3.81 7.75
N VAL A 147 12.97 -4.19 7.32
CA VAL A 147 14.15 -4.30 8.20
C VAL A 147 15.40 -3.90 7.43
N GLY A 148 16.24 -3.03 8.01
CA GLY A 148 17.54 -2.66 7.43
C GLY A 148 17.46 -2.05 6.03
N GLY A 149 16.37 -1.35 5.70
CA GLY A 149 16.14 -0.76 4.38
C GLY A 149 15.52 -1.72 3.35
N ALA A 150 15.47 -3.03 3.62
CA ALA A 150 14.70 -3.96 2.80
C ALA A 150 13.21 -3.73 3.04
N MET A 151 12.43 -3.57 1.96
CA MET A 151 10.98 -3.38 2.04
C MET A 151 10.23 -4.69 2.27
N CYS A 152 10.78 -5.83 1.87
CA CYS A 152 10.13 -7.13 2.03
C CYS A 152 11.14 -8.20 2.43
N LEU A 153 11.34 -8.39 3.73
CA LEU A 153 12.03 -9.58 4.21
C LEU A 153 11.25 -10.83 3.83
N ARG A 154 11.90 -11.92 3.45
CA ARG A 154 11.18 -13.19 3.25
C ARG A 154 10.70 -13.73 4.60
N MET A 155 9.49 -14.32 4.65
CA MET A 155 9.09 -15.06 5.85
C MET A 155 9.96 -16.30 5.98
N LYS A 156 10.52 -16.55 7.17
CA LYS A 156 11.12 -17.84 7.48
C LYS A 156 9.98 -18.85 7.59
N LYS A 157 10.05 -19.92 6.80
CA LYS A 157 9.14 -21.06 6.91
C LYS A 157 9.41 -21.83 8.19
#